data_AF-A0A842KS46-F1
#
_entry.id   AF-A0A842KS46-F1
#
_cell.length_a   1.000
_cell.length_b   1.000
_cell.length_c   1.000
_cell.angle_alpha   90.00
_cell.angle_beta   90.00
_cell.angle_gamma   90.00
#
_symmetry.space_group_name_H-M   'P 1'
#
loop_
_entity.id
_entity.type
_entity.pdbx_description
1 polymer ?
#
loop_
_entity_poly.entity_id
_entity_poly.type
_entity_poly.pdbx_seq_one_letter_code
_entity_poly.pdbx_strand_id
1 'polypeptide(L)'
;MKKNIPGIEFKKTRRILDDKKNDIMLYGGVFIGILLLISGILHLNAPVKKVADNVIFGEQAIMATFLMILGILVIVAALKEKIISKTPLANIYTEIKAVENEKDKKDKKNKH
;
A
#
# COMPACT_ATOMS: atom_id res chain seq x y z
N MET A 1 -28.82 31.31 -14.79
CA MET A 1 -28.87 31.20 -13.30
C MET A 1 -28.63 29.74 -12.94
N LYS A 2 -27.41 29.35 -12.52
CA LYS A 2 -27.02 27.95 -12.29
C LYS A 2 -27.43 27.56 -10.86
N LYS A 3 -28.47 26.72 -10.72
CA LYS A 3 -28.93 26.22 -9.41
C LYS A 3 -27.83 25.35 -8.81
N ASN A 4 -27.16 25.84 -7.76
CA ASN A 4 -26.22 25.05 -6.97
C ASN A 4 -27.01 24.03 -6.15
N ILE A 5 -26.91 22.76 -6.53
CA ILE A 5 -27.53 21.63 -5.83
C ILE A 5 -26.59 21.22 -4.69
N PRO A 6 -26.98 21.37 -3.42
CA PRO A 6 -26.10 21.17 -2.26
C PRO A 6 -25.48 19.76 -2.20
N GLY A 7 -26.15 18.74 -2.75
CA GLY A 7 -25.63 17.37 -2.80
C GLY A 7 -24.38 17.17 -3.68
N ILE A 8 -24.07 18.10 -4.59
CA ILE A 8 -22.90 18.00 -5.48
C ILE A 8 -21.62 18.44 -4.75
N GLU A 9 -21.72 19.48 -3.92
CA GLU A 9 -20.63 20.00 -3.09
C GLU A 9 -20.15 18.93 -2.09
N PHE A 10 -21.05 18.33 -1.31
CA PHE A 10 -20.70 17.28 -0.33
C PHE A 10 -20.06 16.03 -0.94
N LYS A 11 -20.38 15.69 -2.19
CA LYS A 11 -19.78 14.55 -2.91
C LYS A 11 -18.37 14.88 -3.40
N LYS A 12 -18.14 16.14 -3.78
CA LYS A 12 -16.85 16.65 -4.23
C LYS A 12 -15.86 16.73 -3.08
N THR A 13 -16.29 17.22 -1.92
CA THR A 13 -15.43 17.30 -0.72
C THR A 13 -14.98 15.94 -0.22
N ARG A 14 -15.86 14.92 -0.26
CA ARG A 14 -15.51 13.53 0.12
C ARG A 14 -14.48 12.90 -0.82
N ARG A 15 -14.65 13.04 -2.14
CA ARG A 15 -13.66 12.54 -3.11
C ARG A 15 -12.27 13.12 -2.90
N ILE A 16 -12.17 14.43 -2.65
CA ILE A 16 -10.88 15.10 -2.42
C ILE A 16 -10.20 14.57 -1.15
N LEU A 17 -10.97 14.22 -0.12
CA LEU A 17 -10.46 13.64 1.11
C LEU A 17 -9.95 12.20 0.89
N ASP A 18 -10.70 11.39 0.14
CA ASP A 18 -10.34 10.01 -0.15
C ASP A 18 -9.10 9.92 -1.06
N ASP A 19 -9.00 10.81 -2.06
CA ASP A 19 -7.82 10.92 -2.93
C ASP A 19 -6.56 11.31 -2.13
N LYS A 20 -6.66 12.33 -1.26
CA LYS A 20 -5.53 12.74 -0.38
C LYS A 20 -5.10 11.64 0.57
N LYS A 21 -6.05 10.88 1.13
CA LYS A 21 -5.73 9.76 2.03
C LYS A 21 -5.04 8.63 1.28
N ASN A 22 -5.47 8.34 0.05
CA ASN A 22 -4.83 7.33 -0.78
C ASN A 22 -3.39 7.72 -1.14
N ASP A 23 -3.16 8.99 -1.48
CA ASP A 23 -1.82 9.52 -1.74
C ASP A 23 -0.91 9.41 -0.50
N ILE A 24 -1.40 9.83 0.68
CA ILE A 24 -0.63 9.73 1.93
C ILE A 24 -0.27 8.27 2.24
N MET A 25 -1.22 7.34 2.04
CA MET A 25 -1.00 5.92 2.30
C MET A 25 0.00 5.32 1.30
N LEU A 26 -0.03 5.76 0.04
CA LEU A 26 0.91 5.36 -1.00
C LEU A 26 2.33 5.88 -0.70
N TYR A 27 2.49 7.19 -0.46
CA TYR A 27 3.79 7.77 -0.13
C TYR A 27 4.35 7.22 1.19
N GLY A 28 3.50 7.09 2.22
CA GLY A 28 3.88 6.53 3.51
C GLY A 28 4.32 5.08 3.41
N GLY A 29 3.55 4.25 2.69
CA GLY A 29 3.89 2.84 2.48
C GLY A 29 5.20 2.66 1.72
N VAL A 30 5.39 3.40 0.63
CA VAL A 30 6.66 3.37 -0.14
C VAL A 30 7.83 3.84 0.72
N PHE A 31 7.66 4.91 1.51
CA PHE A 31 8.69 5.42 2.41
C PHE A 31 9.10 4.39 3.47
N ILE A 32 8.14 3.76 4.14
CA ILE A 32 8.40 2.69 5.12
C ILE A 32 9.11 1.51 4.46
N GLY A 33 8.66 1.11 3.27
CA GLY A 33 9.31 0.04 2.51
C GLY A 33 10.78 0.35 2.18
N ILE A 34 11.09 1.57 1.77
CA ILE A 34 12.47 2.02 1.52
C ILE A 34 13.31 1.98 2.82
N LEU A 35 12.76 2.42 3.95
CA LEU A 35 13.46 2.35 5.24
C LEU A 35 13.81 0.91 5.63
N LEU A 36 12.91 -0.05 5.37
CA LEU A 36 13.17 -1.47 5.60
C LEU A 36 14.28 -2.02 4.70
N LEU A 37 14.31 -1.62 3.42
CA LEU A 37 15.39 -2.00 2.51
C LEU A 37 16.73 -1.47 3.00
N ILE A 38 16.80 -0.19 3.38
CA ILE A 38 18.01 0.44 3.92
C ILE A 38 18.45 -0.29 5.19
N SER A 39 17.52 -0.58 6.10
CA SER A 39 17.82 -1.33 7.34
C SER A 39 18.41 -2.72 7.07
N GLY A 40 17.86 -3.44 6.09
CA GLY A 40 18.39 -4.73 5.65
C GLY A 40 19.81 -4.61 5.08
N ILE A 41 20.09 -3.59 4.26
CA ILE A 41 21.44 -3.33 3.72
C ILE A 41 22.42 -2.99 4.84
N LEU A 42 22.01 -2.21 5.84
CA LEU A 42 22.85 -1.88 6.98
C LEU A 42 23.21 -3.13 7.81
N HIS A 43 22.29 -4.08 7.95
CA HIS A 43 22.56 -5.36 8.63
C HIS A 43 23.64 -6.20 7.93
N LEU A 44 23.80 -6.10 6.61
CA LEU A 44 24.83 -6.83 5.88
C LEU A 44 26.25 -6.30 6.10
N ASN A 45 26.39 -5.05 6.56
CA ASN A 45 27.70 -4.40 6.72
C ASN A 45 28.34 -4.60 8.11
N ALA A 46 27.78 -5.45 8.95
CA ALA A 46 28.33 -5.73 10.27
C ALA A 46 29.65 -6.55 10.15
N PRO A 47 30.77 -6.06 10.71
CA PRO A 47 32.07 -6.70 10.53
C PRO A 47 32.19 -8.03 11.29
N VAL A 48 32.65 -9.05 10.58
CA VAL A 48 32.84 -10.44 11.03
C VAL A 48 34.33 -10.58 11.41
N LYS A 49 34.68 -10.70 12.70
CA LYS A 49 36.08 -10.72 13.19
C LYS A 49 36.58 -12.09 13.66
N LYS A 50 35.72 -13.07 13.94
CA LYS A 50 36.08 -14.41 14.45
C LYS A 50 35.27 -15.52 13.77
N VAL A 51 35.77 -16.77 13.79
CA VAL A 51 35.06 -17.95 13.24
C VAL A 51 33.71 -18.25 13.91
N ALA A 52 33.52 -17.90 15.19
CA ALA A 52 32.20 -17.92 15.83
C ALA A 52 31.21 -16.93 15.19
N ASP A 53 31.72 -15.90 14.52
CA ASP A 53 30.91 -14.94 13.80
C ASP A 53 30.39 -15.51 12.47
N ASN A 54 30.79 -16.71 12.00
CA ASN A 54 30.18 -17.32 10.81
C ASN A 54 28.70 -17.69 11.03
N VAL A 55 28.34 -18.17 12.24
CA VAL A 55 26.95 -18.48 12.59
C VAL A 55 26.16 -17.18 12.77
N ILE A 56 26.75 -16.20 13.45
CA ILE A 56 26.17 -14.87 13.67
C ILE A 56 25.99 -14.13 12.34
N PHE A 57 26.92 -14.30 11.40
CA PHE A 57 26.82 -13.78 10.03
C PHE A 57 25.65 -14.41 9.27
N GLY A 58 25.43 -15.73 9.45
CA GLY A 58 24.26 -16.41 8.91
C GLY A 58 22.93 -15.86 9.47
N GLU A 59 22.85 -15.65 10.78
CA GLU A 59 21.68 -15.05 11.44
C GLU A 59 21.42 -13.62 10.93
N GLN A 60 22.46 -12.80 10.84
CA GLN A 60 22.36 -11.44 10.32
C GLN A 60 21.97 -11.40 8.84
N ALA A 61 22.48 -12.34 8.03
CA ALA A 61 22.09 -12.46 6.62
C ALA A 61 20.61 -12.86 6.46
N ILE A 62 20.10 -13.75 7.31
CA ILE A 62 18.68 -14.13 7.33
C ILE A 62 17.82 -12.92 7.71
N MET A 63 18.18 -12.19 8.76
CA MET A 63 17.45 -10.99 9.19
C MET A 63 17.48 -9.89 8.13
N ALA A 64 18.63 -9.66 7.50
CA ALA A 64 18.75 -8.71 6.39
C ALA A 64 17.85 -9.10 5.21
N THR A 65 17.86 -10.38 4.83
CA THR A 65 17.02 -10.92 3.75
C THR A 65 15.54 -10.78 4.08
N PHE A 66 15.15 -11.08 5.31
CA PHE A 66 13.78 -10.93 5.78
C PHE A 66 13.32 -9.48 5.71
N LEU A 67 14.12 -8.54 6.21
CA LEU A 67 13.83 -7.10 6.14
C LEU A 67 13.70 -6.61 4.70
N MET A 68 14.57 -7.10 3.80
CA MET A 68 14.53 -6.73 2.39
C MET A 68 13.27 -7.25 1.70
N ILE A 69 12.91 -8.52 1.90
CA ILE A 69 11.68 -9.13 1.35
C ILE A 69 10.45 -8.39 1.88
N LEU A 70 10.40 -8.11 3.19
CA LEU A 70 9.29 -7.40 3.82
C LEU A 70 9.16 -5.97 3.28
N GLY A 71 10.28 -5.27 3.08
CA GLY A 71 10.33 -3.96 2.43
C GLY A 71 9.74 -3.99 1.02
N ILE A 72 10.13 -4.96 0.18
CA ILE A 72 9.57 -5.14 -1.17
C ILE A 72 8.06 -5.38 -1.10
N LEU A 73 7.60 -6.25 -0.18
CA LEU A 73 6.18 -6.59 -0.07
C LEU A 73 5.33 -5.37 0.32
N VAL A 74 5.83 -4.53 1.23
CA VAL A 74 5.17 -3.28 1.63
C VAL A 74 5.09 -2.31 0.45
N ILE A 75 6.15 -2.17 -0.35
CA ILE A 75 6.14 -1.31 -1.54
C ILE A 75 5.12 -1.82 -2.56
N VAL A 76 5.10 -3.12 -2.85
CA VAL A 76 4.15 -3.73 -3.78
C VAL A 76 2.71 -3.53 -3.29
N ALA A 77 2.45 -3.72 -2.00
CA ALA A 77 1.14 -3.51 -1.41
C ALA A 77 0.69 -2.04 -1.50
N ALA A 78 1.60 -1.08 -1.30
CA ALA A 78 1.32 0.34 -1.45
C ALA A 78 1.03 0.71 -2.91
N LEU A 79 1.78 0.12 -3.86
CA LEU A 79 1.63 0.39 -5.29
C LEU A 79 0.54 -0.43 -5.99
N LYS A 80 -0.18 -1.30 -5.26
CA LYS A 80 -1.15 -2.25 -5.84
C LYS A 80 -2.15 -1.57 -6.79
N GLU A 81 -2.73 -0.44 -6.39
CA GLU A 81 -3.73 0.25 -7.21
C GLU A 81 -3.13 0.82 -8.50
N LYS A 82 -1.90 1.34 -8.42
CA LYS A 82 -1.15 1.90 -9.55
C LYS A 82 -0.64 0.82 -10.52
N ILE A 83 -0.31 -0.35 -10.00
CA ILE A 83 0.12 -1.51 -10.79
C ILE A 83 -1.09 -2.14 -11.48
N ILE A 84 -2.14 -2.45 -10.71
CA ILE A 84 -3.36 -3.09 -11.24
C ILE A 84 -4.00 -2.24 -12.33
N SER A 85 -4.08 -0.91 -12.15
CA SER A 85 -4.69 -0.01 -13.15
C SER A 85 -4.00 0.00 -14.52
N LYS A 86 -2.75 -0.49 -14.62
CA LYS A 86 -1.99 -0.55 -15.88
C LYS A 86 -2.00 -1.93 -16.53
N THR A 87 -2.58 -2.93 -15.87
CA THR A 87 -2.62 -4.32 -16.34
C THR A 87 -4.00 -4.67 -16.92
N PRO A 88 -4.13 -5.71 -17.76
CA PRO A 88 -5.44 -6.21 -18.19
C PRO A 88 -6.34 -6.67 -17.02
N LEU A 89 -5.77 -6.90 -15.83
CA LEU A 89 -6.51 -7.16 -14.59
C LEU A 89 -7.24 -5.92 -14.05
N ALA A 90 -6.95 -4.71 -14.57
CA ALA A 90 -7.63 -3.48 -14.20
C ALA A 90 -9.15 -3.60 -14.38
N ASN A 91 -9.59 -4.19 -15.49
CA ASN A 91 -11.01 -4.32 -15.80
C ASN A 91 -11.72 -5.22 -14.77
N ILE A 92 -11.14 -6.39 -14.47
CA ILE A 92 -11.67 -7.32 -13.48
C ILE A 92 -11.72 -6.69 -12.08
N TYR A 93 -10.65 -6.00 -11.69
CA TYR A 93 -10.61 -5.32 -10.39
C TYR A 93 -11.67 -4.22 -10.28
N THR A 94 -11.88 -3.47 -11.36
CA THR A 94 -12.87 -2.38 -11.43
C THR A 94 -14.30 -2.94 -11.37
N GLU A 95 -14.57 -4.03 -12.08
CA GLU A 95 -15.86 -4.73 -12.03
C GLU A 95 -16.15 -5.29 -10.63
N ILE A 96 -15.17 -5.92 -9.97
CA ILE A 96 -15.31 -6.42 -8.60
C ILE A 96 -15.60 -5.27 -7.63
N LYS A 97 -14.83 -4.18 -7.68
CA LYS A 97 -15.07 -2.98 -6.87
C LYS A 97 -16.46 -2.38 -7.13
N ALA A 98 -16.93 -2.39 -8.38
CA ALA A 98 -18.25 -1.86 -8.73
C ALA A 98 -19.37 -2.69 -8.12
N VAL A 99 -19.28 -4.03 -8.18
CA VAL A 99 -20.24 -4.95 -7.58
C VAL A 99 -20.27 -4.85 -6.05
N GLU A 100 -19.10 -4.68 -5.42
CA GLU A 100 -18.98 -4.48 -3.97
C GLU A 100 -19.69 -3.19 -3.53
N ASN A 101 -19.47 -2.08 -4.25
CA ASN A 101 -20.13 -0.79 -3.98
C ASN A 101 -21.65 -0.80 -4.24
N GLU A 102 -22.17 -1.66 -5.11
CA GLU A 102 -23.61 -1.81 -5.33
C GLU A 102 -24.30 -2.59 -4.19
N LYS A 103 -23.63 -3.59 -3.62
CA LYS A 103 -24.14 -4.35 -2.47
C LYS A 103 -24.31 -3.44 -1.24
N ASP A 104 -23.32 -2.61 -0.95
CA ASP A 104 -23.38 -1.64 0.16
C ASP A 104 -24.51 -0.61 0.02
N LYS A 105 -24.88 -0.22 -1.21
CA LYS A 105 -25.99 0.70 -1.45
C LYS A 105 -27.35 0.04 -1.28
N LYS A 106 -27.50 -1.25 -1.63
CA LYS A 106 -28.74 -2.00 -1.44
C LYS A 106 -29.00 -2.27 0.04
N ASP A 107 -27.95 -2.56 0.81
CA ASP A 107 -28.08 -2.79 2.26
C ASP A 107 -28.48 -1.54 3.05
N LYS A 108 -28.01 -0.35 2.63
CA LYS A 108 -28.46 0.92 3.23
C LYS A 108 -29.91 1.29 2.90
N LYS A 109 -30.47 0.77 1.80
CA LYS A 109 -31.85 1.10 1.38
C LYS A 109 -32.90 0.23 2.09
N ASN A 110 -32.50 -0.93 2.62
CA ASN A 110 -33.39 -1.84 3.36
C ASN A 110 -33.41 -1.60 4.88
N LYS A 111 -32.67 -0.60 5.39
CA LYS A 111 -32.67 -0.21 6.82
C LYS A 111 -33.43 1.09 7.10
N HIS A 112 -34.24 1.58 6.16
CA HIS A 112 -35.10 2.75 6.33
C HIS A 112 -36.56 2.43 6.05
#